data_AF-A0A7J0FT28-F1
#
_entry.id   AF-A0A7J0FT28-F1
#
_cell.length_a   1.000
_cell.length_b   1.000
_cell.length_c   1.000
_cell.angle_alpha   90.00
_cell.angle_beta   90.00
_cell.angle_gamma   90.00
#
_symmetry.space_group_name_H-M   'P 1'
#
loop_
_entity.id
_entity.type
_entity.pdbx_description
1 polymer ?
#
loop_
_entity_poly.entity_id
_entity_poly.type
_entity_poly.pdbx_seq_one_letter_code
_entity_poly.pdbx_strand_id
1 'polypeptide(L)'
;MKLGKILAFLEAKPGYGAFVIDFHISKNEKPSAEDKIRLFVAQVDNIETSSCIISPQQVNFLLNGKGVERRTNVFMDTGPQLPTAVTHMLKFGTNLLQAVGQFCGNYIIVVAYMSMSSNPDRPVLPDYVQPAAAAVDSDTEIIEGPSRISLNCPIRLLYFAT
;
A
#
# COMPACT_ATOMS: atom_id res chain seq x y z
N MET A 1 10.88 2.62 0.21
CA MET A 1 10.31 1.85 -0.92
C MET A 1 10.47 2.67 -2.19
N LYS A 2 10.91 2.08 -3.30
CA LYS A 2 11.06 2.80 -4.58
C LYS A 2 10.38 2.02 -5.71
N LEU A 3 9.54 2.71 -6.48
CA LEU A 3 8.94 2.16 -7.70
C LEU A 3 10.01 2.11 -8.79
N GLY A 4 10.17 0.94 -9.39
CA GLY A 4 11.08 0.69 -10.50
C GLY A 4 10.37 0.73 -11.85
N LYS A 5 10.90 -0.05 -12.80
CA LYS A 5 10.34 -0.16 -14.15
C LYS A 5 8.90 -0.70 -14.10
N ILE A 6 8.01 -0.02 -14.82
CA ILE A 6 6.64 -0.44 -15.07
C ILE A 6 6.64 -1.49 -16.19
N LEU A 7 5.98 -2.62 -15.93
CA LEU A 7 5.81 -3.74 -16.85
C LEU A 7 4.46 -3.69 -17.55
N ALA A 8 3.40 -3.33 -16.83
CA ALA A 8 2.06 -3.16 -17.39
C ALA A 8 1.38 -1.95 -16.72
N PHE A 9 0.58 -1.23 -17.50
CA PHE A 9 -0.19 -0.07 -17.07
C PHE A 9 -1.56 -0.14 -17.71
N LEU A 10 -2.60 0.08 -16.91
CA LEU A 10 -3.99 0.08 -17.34
C LEU A 10 -4.75 1.16 -16.58
N GLU A 11 -5.58 1.91 -17.31
CA GLU A 11 -6.57 2.81 -16.74
C GLU A 11 -7.96 2.20 -16.92
N ALA A 12 -8.75 2.22 -15.84
CA ALA A 12 -10.15 1.80 -15.87
C ALA A 12 -11.03 2.99 -15.51
N LYS A 13 -12.05 3.25 -16.33
CA LYS A 13 -13.10 4.23 -16.06
C LYS A 13 -14.25 3.57 -15.27
N PRO A 14 -15.11 4.36 -14.59
CA PRO A 14 -16.29 3.83 -13.93
C PRO A 14 -17.18 3.03 -14.89
N GLY A 15 -17.72 1.91 -14.41
CA GLY A 15 -18.58 1.01 -15.18
C GLY A 15 -18.15 -0.45 -15.13
N TYR A 16 -18.95 -1.33 -15.71
CA TYR A 16 -18.56 -2.73 -15.88
C TYR A 16 -17.58 -2.86 -17.05
N GLY A 17 -16.44 -3.49 -16.81
CA GLY A 17 -15.39 -3.63 -17.82
C GLY A 17 -14.61 -4.93 -17.71
N ALA A 18 -14.05 -5.36 -18.84
CA ALA A 18 -13.08 -6.43 -18.91
C ALA A 18 -11.86 -5.92 -19.66
N PHE A 19 -10.78 -5.69 -18.92
CA PHE A 19 -9.54 -5.16 -19.45
C PHE A 19 -8.47 -6.24 -19.46
N VAL A 20 -7.71 -6.29 -20.55
CA VAL A 20 -6.64 -7.28 -20.74
C VAL A 20 -5.45 -6.58 -21.37
N ILE A 21 -4.27 -6.75 -20.79
CA ILE A 21 -3.01 -6.27 -21.34
C ILE A 21 -1.94 -7.33 -21.16
N ASP A 22 -1.18 -7.60 -22.22
CA ASP A 22 -0.01 -8.46 -22.15
C ASP A 22 1.25 -7.64 -21.87
N PHE A 23 2.23 -8.27 -21.22
CA PHE A 23 3.51 -7.65 -20.94
C PHE A 23 4.63 -8.69 -20.94
N HIS A 24 5.83 -8.27 -21.33
CA HIS A 24 6.97 -9.16 -21.50
C HIS A 24 8.01 -8.96 -20.40
N ILE A 25 8.47 -10.06 -19.79
CA ILE A 25 9.58 -10.08 -18.84
C ILE A 25 10.78 -10.79 -19.48
N SER A 26 11.86 -10.05 -19.69
CA SER A 26 13.09 -10.60 -20.28
C SER A 26 13.89 -11.41 -19.25
N LYS A 27 14.53 -12.49 -19.69
CA LYS A 27 15.46 -13.29 -18.86
C LYS A 27 16.76 -12.55 -18.53
N ASN A 28 17.11 -11.54 -19.33
CA ASN A 28 18.36 -10.78 -19.17
C ASN A 28 18.22 -9.66 -18.14
N GLU A 29 16.98 -9.32 -17.76
CA GLU A 29 16.75 -8.50 -16.58
C GLU A 29 17.13 -9.34 -15.37
N LYS A 30 18.20 -8.95 -14.68
CA LYS A 30 18.57 -9.51 -13.38
C LYS A 30 17.88 -8.67 -12.32
N PRO A 31 16.64 -8.99 -11.89
CA PRO A 31 16.09 -8.35 -10.71
C PRO A 31 17.04 -8.60 -9.54
N SER A 32 17.29 -7.57 -8.72
CA SER A 32 17.98 -7.82 -7.46
C SER A 32 17.17 -8.83 -6.64
N ALA A 33 17.80 -9.58 -5.74
CA ALA A 33 17.07 -10.53 -4.88
C ALA A 33 15.97 -9.83 -4.04
N GLU A 34 16.05 -8.50 -3.89
CA GLU A 34 15.11 -7.66 -3.16
C GLU A 34 14.04 -7.02 -4.06
N ASP A 35 14.25 -7.00 -5.38
CA ASP A 35 13.33 -6.40 -6.35
C ASP A 35 12.17 -7.36 -6.62
N LYS A 36 11.04 -7.11 -5.95
CA LYS A 36 9.82 -7.89 -6.15
C LYS A 36 8.92 -7.17 -7.15
N ILE A 37 8.32 -7.93 -8.07
CA ILE A 37 7.28 -7.42 -8.94
C ILE A 37 5.97 -7.39 -8.15
N ARG A 38 5.30 -6.23 -8.16
CA ARG A 38 4.08 -6.00 -7.40
C ARG A 38 2.97 -5.44 -8.28
N LEU A 39 1.73 -5.79 -7.94
CA LEU A 39 0.51 -5.20 -8.47
C LEU A 39 0.08 -4.02 -7.58
N PHE A 40 -0.15 -2.88 -8.23
CA PHE A 40 -0.66 -1.66 -7.63
C PHE A 40 -2.03 -1.37 -8.24
N VAL A 41 -2.97 -0.98 -7.39
CA VAL A 41 -4.29 -0.55 -7.80
C VAL A 41 -4.61 0.69 -6.99
N ALA A 42 -4.78 1.82 -7.65
CA ALA A 42 -5.06 3.10 -7.02
C ALA A 42 -6.31 3.72 -7.63
N GLN A 43 -7.15 4.32 -6.79
CA GLN A 43 -8.28 5.11 -7.24
C GLN A 43 -7.84 6.57 -7.38
N VAL A 44 -8.20 7.22 -8.50
CA VAL A 44 -7.74 8.57 -8.86
C VAL A 44 -8.85 9.61 -8.91
N ASP A 45 -10.08 9.26 -8.49
CA ASP A 45 -11.26 10.14 -8.58
C ASP A 45 -11.22 11.38 -7.71
N ASN A 46 -10.37 11.43 -6.69
CA ASN A 46 -10.42 12.48 -5.68
C ASN A 46 -9.07 13.16 -5.54
N ILE A 47 -8.75 14.07 -6.46
CA ILE A 47 -7.47 14.80 -6.54
C ILE A 47 -7.29 15.75 -5.32
N GLU A 48 -8.37 16.07 -4.59
CA GLU A 48 -8.31 16.83 -3.33
C GLU A 48 -7.70 16.01 -2.17
N THR A 49 -7.71 14.68 -2.28
CA THR A 49 -7.10 13.74 -1.35
C THR A 49 -5.98 12.95 -2.03
N SER A 50 -4.95 12.55 -1.29
CA SER A 50 -3.89 11.71 -1.88
C SER A 50 -4.48 10.42 -2.46
N SER A 51 -4.10 10.04 -3.69
CA SER A 51 -4.53 8.78 -4.31
C SER A 51 -4.16 7.60 -3.42
N CYS A 52 -5.17 6.83 -3.00
CA CYS A 52 -4.98 5.70 -2.10
C CYS A 52 -4.89 4.39 -2.88
N ILE A 53 -4.00 3.50 -2.44
CA ILE A 53 -3.96 2.11 -2.92
C ILE A 53 -5.20 1.41 -2.35
N ILE A 54 -6.01 0.81 -3.22
CA ILE A 54 -7.29 0.21 -2.85
C ILE A 54 -7.54 -1.07 -3.66
N SER A 55 -8.35 -1.99 -3.12
CA SER A 55 -8.92 -3.12 -3.86
C SER A 55 -10.37 -2.79 -4.22
N PRO A 56 -10.71 -2.51 -5.50
CA PRO A 56 -12.10 -2.34 -5.89
C PRO A 56 -12.91 -3.58 -5.56
N GLN A 57 -14.02 -3.41 -4.83
CA GLN A 57 -14.76 -4.53 -4.23
C GLN A 57 -15.43 -5.47 -5.24
N GLN A 58 -15.63 -5.01 -6.47
CA GLN A 58 -16.37 -5.75 -7.49
C GLN A 58 -15.50 -6.05 -8.71
N VAL A 59 -14.16 -5.98 -8.56
CA VAL A 59 -13.20 -6.25 -9.62
C VAL A 59 -12.30 -7.42 -9.24
N ASN A 60 -12.14 -8.34 -10.18
CA ASN A 60 -11.21 -9.45 -10.08
C ASN A 60 -9.95 -9.14 -10.88
N PHE A 61 -8.80 -9.23 -10.21
CA PHE A 61 -7.49 -9.14 -10.84
C PHE A 61 -6.93 -10.55 -11.07
N LEU A 62 -6.54 -10.83 -12.31
CA LEU A 62 -5.92 -12.10 -12.68
C LEU A 62 -4.60 -11.87 -13.38
N LEU A 63 -3.64 -12.74 -13.09
CA LEU A 63 -2.39 -12.84 -13.80
C LEU A 63 -2.29 -14.23 -14.42
N ASN A 64 -2.10 -14.28 -15.74
CA ASN A 64 -2.03 -15.53 -16.50
C ASN A 64 -3.25 -16.45 -16.22
N GLY A 65 -4.44 -15.86 -16.09
CA GLY A 65 -5.69 -16.57 -15.78
C GLY A 65 -5.86 -16.99 -14.31
N LYS A 66 -4.90 -16.71 -13.42
CA LYS A 66 -4.99 -17.03 -11.99
C LYS A 66 -5.35 -15.77 -11.19
N GLY A 67 -6.33 -15.89 -10.30
CA GLY A 67 -6.73 -14.80 -9.41
C GLY A 67 -5.59 -14.37 -8.50
N VAL A 68 -5.39 -13.05 -8.38
CA VAL A 68 -4.39 -12.48 -7.47
C VAL A 68 -4.93 -12.52 -6.04
N GLU A 69 -4.11 -13.00 -5.10
CA GLU A 69 -4.50 -13.14 -3.69
C GLU A 69 -5.01 -11.81 -3.11
N ARG A 70 -6.13 -11.87 -2.37
CA ARG A 70 -6.79 -10.71 -1.73
C ARG A 70 -7.25 -9.60 -2.69
N ARG A 71 -7.25 -9.88 -4.00
CA ARG A 71 -7.66 -8.97 -5.09
C ARG A 71 -8.75 -9.58 -5.96
N THR A 72 -9.62 -10.41 -5.36
CA THR A 72 -10.79 -11.01 -6.01
C THR A 72 -12.03 -10.86 -5.15
N ASN A 73 -13.21 -10.96 -5.75
CA ASN A 73 -14.51 -10.82 -5.08
C ASN A 73 -14.82 -11.90 -4.04
N VAL A 74 -14.00 -12.96 -3.94
CA VAL A 74 -14.17 -14.04 -2.95
C VAL A 74 -13.33 -13.79 -1.69
N PHE A 75 -12.15 -13.18 -1.82
CA PHE A 75 -11.23 -12.92 -0.73
C PHE A 75 -10.75 -11.47 -0.80
N MET A 76 -11.20 -10.65 0.14
CA MET A 76 -10.86 -9.22 0.23
C MET A 76 -10.25 -8.88 1.59
N ASP A 77 -9.17 -8.10 1.56
CA ASP A 77 -8.63 -7.47 2.76
C ASP A 77 -9.41 -6.18 3.06
N THR A 78 -9.88 -6.05 4.30
CA THR A 78 -10.63 -4.89 4.80
C THR A 78 -9.75 -3.75 5.33
N GLY A 79 -8.44 -3.98 5.45
CA GLY A 79 -7.47 -3.00 5.95
C GLY A 79 -6.75 -2.20 4.85
N PRO A 80 -5.81 -1.33 5.24
CA PRO A 80 -4.94 -0.61 4.32
C PRO A 80 -4.24 -1.57 3.35
N GLN A 81 -4.41 -1.33 2.05
CA GLN A 81 -3.95 -2.23 1.00
C GLN A 81 -2.50 -1.91 0.62
N LEU A 82 -1.61 -2.87 0.78
CA LEU A 82 -0.25 -2.80 0.27
C LEU A 82 -0.19 -3.30 -1.18
N PRO A 83 0.79 -2.87 -1.99
CA PRO A 83 1.01 -3.45 -3.30
C PRO A 83 1.28 -4.96 -3.19
N THR A 84 0.50 -5.76 -3.92
CA THR A 84 0.50 -7.22 -3.80
C THR A 84 1.72 -7.80 -4.51
N ALA A 85 2.51 -8.65 -3.85
CA ALA A 85 3.64 -9.32 -4.48
C ALA A 85 3.16 -10.42 -5.43
N VAL A 86 3.45 -10.26 -6.72
CA VAL A 86 2.97 -11.15 -7.79
C VAL A 86 4.11 -11.86 -8.52
N THR A 87 5.37 -11.66 -8.12
CA THR A 87 6.54 -12.30 -8.75
C THR A 87 6.36 -13.81 -8.98
N HIS A 88 5.76 -14.51 -8.02
CA HIS A 88 5.53 -15.97 -8.08
C HIS A 88 4.46 -16.40 -9.10
N MET A 89 3.64 -15.46 -9.60
CA MET A 89 2.59 -15.71 -10.60
C MET A 89 3.07 -15.45 -12.03
N LEU A 90 4.27 -14.90 -12.18
CA LEU A 90 4.82 -14.43 -13.46
C LEU A 90 5.86 -15.41 -14.00
N LYS A 91 5.98 -15.43 -15.33
CA LYS A 91 6.97 -16.22 -16.06
C LYS A 91 7.84 -15.30 -16.92
N PHE A 92 9.04 -15.75 -17.25
CA PHE A 92 9.80 -15.10 -18.32
C PHE A 92 9.07 -15.26 -19.64
N GLY A 93 9.10 -14.21 -20.47
CA GLY A 93 8.30 -14.12 -21.67
C GLY A 93 7.02 -13.31 -21.45
N THR A 94 6.00 -13.61 -22.25
CA THR A 94 4.71 -12.91 -22.22
C THR A 94 3.85 -13.37 -21.05
N ASN A 95 3.35 -12.41 -20.29
CA ASN A 95 2.36 -12.57 -19.22
C ASN A 95 1.11 -11.77 -19.57
N LEU A 96 -0.01 -12.13 -18.95
CA LEU A 96 -1.28 -11.46 -19.16
C LEU A 96 -1.80 -10.89 -17.84
N LEU A 97 -2.11 -9.60 -17.81
CA LEU A 97 -2.86 -8.95 -16.74
C LEU A 97 -4.31 -8.80 -17.19
N GLN A 98 -5.24 -9.19 -16.32
CA GLN A 98 -6.67 -9.10 -16.56
C GLN A 98 -7.33 -8.42 -15.37
N ALA A 99 -8.20 -7.45 -15.63
CA ALA A 99 -9.02 -6.78 -14.62
C ALA A 99 -10.47 -6.80 -15.10
N VAL A 100 -11.33 -7.52 -14.38
CA VAL A 100 -12.71 -7.78 -14.82
C VAL A 100 -13.68 -7.51 -13.68
N GLY A 101 -14.69 -6.68 -13.93
CA GLY A 101 -15.78 -6.44 -13.01
C GLY A 101 -16.32 -5.01 -13.04
N GLN A 102 -16.98 -4.61 -11.97
CA GLN A 102 -17.59 -3.29 -11.83
C GLN A 102 -16.61 -2.33 -11.16
N PHE A 103 -16.18 -1.32 -11.91
CA PHE A 103 -15.34 -0.23 -11.42
C PHE A 103 -16.24 0.90 -10.91
N CYS A 104 -16.16 1.22 -9.62
CA CYS A 104 -16.96 2.30 -9.00
C CYS A 104 -16.30 3.68 -9.14
N GLY A 105 -15.26 3.80 -9.96
CA GLY A 105 -14.34 4.92 -9.97
C GLY A 105 -13.32 4.85 -11.11
N ASN A 106 -12.52 5.89 -11.27
CA ASN A 106 -11.32 5.88 -12.10
C ASN A 106 -10.19 5.18 -11.33
N TYR A 107 -9.62 4.15 -11.94
CA TYR A 107 -8.51 3.40 -11.36
C TYR A 107 -7.30 3.40 -12.27
N ILE A 108 -6.12 3.45 -11.65
CA ILE A 108 -4.84 3.16 -12.27
C ILE A 108 -4.35 1.82 -11.72
N ILE A 109 -4.03 0.89 -12.63
CA ILE A 109 -3.60 -0.46 -12.32
C ILE A 109 -2.22 -0.66 -12.95
N VAL A 110 -1.24 -1.04 -12.11
CA VAL A 110 0.16 -1.11 -12.53
C VAL A 110 0.79 -2.40 -12.04
N VAL A 111 1.56 -3.06 -12.91
CA VAL A 111 2.51 -4.12 -12.53
C VAL A 111 3.90 -3.54 -12.72
N ALA A 112 4.71 -3.50 -11.66
CA ALA A 112 6.03 -2.90 -11.71
C ALA A 112 7.01 -3.58 -10.77
N TYR A 113 8.31 -3.43 -11.05
CA TYR A 113 9.36 -3.75 -10.08
C TYR A 113 9.30 -2.79 -8.90
N MET A 114 9.56 -3.29 -7.70
CA MET A 114 9.63 -2.48 -6.49
C MET A 114 10.79 -2.94 -5.63
N SER A 115 11.67 -2.01 -5.29
CA SER A 115 12.78 -2.25 -4.37
C SER A 115 12.42 -1.78 -2.96
N MET A 116 12.84 -2.58 -1.98
CA MET A 116 12.87 -2.15 -0.59
C MET A 116 14.13 -1.32 -0.41
N SER A 117 13.99 -0.03 -0.12
CA SER A 117 15.08 0.69 0.52
C SER A 117 15.18 0.15 1.94
N SER A 118 16.39 -0.18 2.39
CA SER A 118 16.64 -0.46 3.81
C SER A 118 15.99 0.64 4.66
N ASN A 119 15.44 0.25 5.82
CA ASN A 119 14.86 1.22 6.74
C ASN A 119 15.85 2.39 6.92
N PRO A 120 15.38 3.64 6.94
CA PRO A 120 16.24 4.71 7.41
C PRO A 120 16.75 4.29 8.80
N ASP A 121 18.08 4.30 8.96
CA ASP A 121 18.69 4.21 10.28
C ASP A 121 17.95 5.17 11.19
N ARG A 122 17.40 4.62 12.27
CA ARG A 122 16.72 5.28 13.40
C ARG A 122 16.30 6.73 13.07
N PRO A 123 15.04 6.99 12.65
CA PRO A 123 14.62 8.36 12.38
C PRO A 123 14.93 9.21 13.60
N VAL A 124 15.73 10.27 13.41
CA VAL A 124 16.02 11.23 14.46
C VAL A 124 14.71 11.92 14.79
N LEU A 125 14.12 11.55 15.92
CA LEU A 125 12.92 12.22 16.42
C LEU A 125 13.30 13.66 16.75
N PRO A 126 12.50 14.66 16.34
CA PRO A 126 12.71 16.02 16.80
C PRO A 126 12.54 16.07 18.32
N ASP A 127 13.27 16.98 18.97
CA ASP A 127 13.11 17.21 20.40
C ASP A 127 11.66 17.59 20.71
N TYR A 128 11.14 17.01 21.78
CA TYR A 128 9.79 17.33 22.24
C TYR A 128 9.73 18.81 22.63
N VAL A 129 9.00 19.60 21.85
CA VAL A 129 8.66 20.97 22.23
C VAL A 129 7.54 20.87 23.25
N GLN A 130 7.84 21.23 24.50
CA GLN A 130 6.79 21.37 25.51
C GLN A 130 5.73 22.35 25.00
N PRO A 131 4.44 21.96 24.99
CA PRO A 131 3.37 22.91 24.79
C PRO A 131 3.55 24.07 25.77
N ALA A 132 3.32 25.31 25.32
CA ALA A 132 3.22 26.43 26.23
C ALA A 132 2.25 26.02 27.35
N ALA A 133 2.71 26.09 28.60
CA ALA A 133 1.90 25.71 29.75
C ALA A 133 0.51 26.32 29.55
N ALA A 134 -0.52 25.47 29.51
CA ALA A 134 -1.88 25.95 29.37
C ALA A 134 -2.05 27.03 30.43
N ALA A 135 -2.29 28.27 30.00
CA ALA A 135 -2.71 29.30 30.95
C ALA A 135 -3.91 28.68 31.66
N VAL A 136 -3.81 28.56 32.98
CA VAL A 136 -4.84 27.93 33.82
C VAL A 136 -6.14 28.64 33.50
N ASP A 137 -6.98 27.99 32.69
CA ASP A 137 -8.28 28.52 32.35
C ASP A 137 -9.06 28.50 33.65
N SER A 138 -9.36 29.69 34.17
CA SER A 138 -9.88 29.88 35.54
C SER A 138 -11.26 29.23 35.73
N ASP A 139 -11.89 28.78 34.65
CA ASP A 139 -13.19 28.10 34.64
C ASP A 139 -13.09 26.55 34.58
N THR A 140 -11.87 25.97 34.59
CA THR A 140 -11.69 24.51 34.68
C THR A 140 -11.36 24.06 36.12
N GLU A 141 -12.34 23.49 36.83
CA GLU A 141 -12.17 22.89 38.18
C GLU A 141 -11.30 21.61 38.21
N ILE A 142 -10.59 21.29 37.11
CA ILE A 142 -9.80 20.07 37.00
C ILE A 142 -8.36 20.39 37.41
N ILE A 143 -8.03 20.10 38.66
CA ILE A 143 -6.65 20.14 39.16
C ILE A 143 -5.92 18.89 38.65
N GLU A 144 -5.00 19.06 37.69
CA GLU A 144 -4.18 17.96 37.18
C GLU A 144 -3.25 17.42 38.30
N GLY A 145 -3.47 16.15 38.68
CA GLY A 145 -2.67 15.45 39.68
C GLY A 145 -1.40 14.80 39.11
N PRO A 146 -0.62 14.09 39.93
CA PRO A 146 0.61 13.44 39.47
C PRO A 146 0.34 12.38 38.39
N SER A 147 0.97 12.54 37.23
CA SER A 147 0.87 11.63 36.09
C SER A 147 1.87 10.46 36.18
N ARG A 148 1.44 9.26 35.74
CA ARG A 148 2.30 8.07 35.62
C ARG A 148 2.46 7.72 34.14
N ILE A 149 3.69 7.49 33.70
CA ILE A 149 3.99 7.05 32.33
C ILE A 149 4.40 5.57 32.32
N SER A 150 3.89 4.82 31.35
CA SER A 150 4.30 3.43 31.13
C SER A 150 5.63 3.37 30.40
N LEU A 151 6.57 2.58 30.91
CA LEU A 151 7.83 2.26 30.23
C LEU A 151 7.72 1.02 29.33
N ASN A 152 6.50 0.51 29.13
CA ASN A 152 6.23 -0.58 28.21
C ASN A 152 5.86 -0.03 26.84
N CYS A 153 6.44 -0.62 25.81
CA CYS A 153 6.02 -0.43 24.43
C CYS A 153 4.58 -0.89 24.26
N PRO A 154 3.64 -0.01 23.83
CA PRO A 154 2.24 -0.40 23.65
C PRO A 154 2.02 -1.40 22.51
N ILE A 155 2.98 -1.50 21.58
CA ILE A 155 2.90 -2.44 20.43
C ILE A 155 3.39 -3.84 20.83
N ARG A 156 4.53 -3.90 21.53
CA ARG A 156 5.16 -5.18 21.90
C ARG A 156 4.78 -5.69 23.27
N LEU A 157 4.14 -4.84 24.10
CA LEU A 157 3.84 -5.08 25.51
C LEU A 157 5.07 -5.50 26.33
N LEU A 158 6.25 -5.06 25.89
CA LEU A 158 7.56 -5.28 26.52
C LEU A 158 8.18 -3.93 26.84
N TYR A 159 9.15 -3.91 27.77
CA TYR A 159 9.92 -2.70 28.06
C TYR A 159 10.58 -2.14 26.79
N PHE A 160 10.63 -0.82 26.68
CA PHE A 160 11.41 -0.17 25.63
C PHE A 160 12.88 -0.59 25.74
N ALA A 161 13.44 -1.14 24.66
CA ALA A 161 14.87 -1.39 24.53
C ALA A 161 15.51 -0.16 23.84
N THR A 162 16.56 0.39 24.47
CA THR A 162 17.37 1.51 23.95
C THR A 162 18.41 1.06 22.93
#